data_AF-A0A7V9FK40-F1
#
_entry.id   AF-A0A7V9FK40-F1
#
_cell.length_a   1.000
_cell.length_b   1.000
_cell.length_c   1.000
_cell.angle_alpha   90.00
_cell.angle_beta   90.00
_cell.angle_gamma   90.00
#
_symmetry.space_group_name_H-M   'P 1'
#
loop_
_entity.id
_entity.type
_entity.pdbx_description
1 polymer ?
#
loop_
_entity_poly.entity_id
_entity_poly.type
_entity_poly.pdbx_seq_one_letter_code
_entity_poly.pdbx_strand_id
1 'polypeptide(L)' 'MPTRILHVSDLHFGRNDKPESIDALARLIEDVCPELVIASGDLTHRGLRSQHERAAEFLR' A
#
# COMPACT_ATOMS: atom_id res chain seq x y z
N MET A 1 -0.11 -24.54 -8.99
CA MET A 1 0.72 -23.33 -8.78
C MET A 1 0.51 -22.88 -7.34
N PRO A 2 1.55 -22.43 -6.62
CA PRO A 2 1.37 -21.89 -5.28
C PRO A 2 0.70 -20.52 -5.35
N THR A 3 -0.23 -20.26 -4.43
CA THR A 3 -0.84 -18.94 -4.21
C THR A 3 0.19 -18.00 -3.57
N ARG A 4 0.36 -16.82 -4.16
CA ARG A 4 1.20 -15.71 -3.68
C ARG A 4 0.29 -14.62 -3.12
N ILE A 5 0.52 -14.29 -1.87
CA ILE A 5 -0.16 -13.19 -1.17
C ILE A 5 0.89 -12.14 -0.85
N LEU A 6 0.65 -10.90 -1.25
CA LEU A 6 1.46 -9.76 -0.83
C LEU A 6 0.80 -9.10 0.38
N HIS A 7 1.43 -9.21 1.54
CA HIS A 7 1.00 -8.52 2.74
C HIS A 7 1.88 -7.30 2.98
N VAL A 8 1.30 -6.10 2.91
CA VAL A 8 1.94 -4.83 3.22
C VAL A 8 1.34 -4.23 4.50
N SER A 9 2.17 -3.58 5.32
CA SER A 9 1.76 -2.94 6.57
C SER A 9 2.29 -1.51 6.66
N ASP A 10 1.66 -0.69 7.51
CA ASP A 10 2.17 0.62 7.95
C ASP A 10 2.44 1.61 6.80
N LEU A 11 1.48 1.67 5.86
CA LEU A 11 1.53 2.57 4.71
C LEU A 11 1.61 4.04 5.11
N HIS A 12 1.09 4.42 6.29
CA HIS A 12 1.20 5.75 6.89
C HIS A 12 1.08 6.91 5.87
N PHE A 13 -0.01 6.93 5.10
CA PHE A 13 -0.30 8.02 4.17
C PHE A 13 -0.28 9.38 4.89
N GLY A 14 0.43 10.35 4.29
CA GLY A 14 0.83 11.61 4.91
C GLY A 14 2.25 11.62 5.48
N ARG A 15 2.99 10.51 5.42
CA ARG A 15 4.43 10.44 5.71
C ARG A 15 5.20 9.62 4.67
N ASN A 16 4.67 8.45 4.29
CA ASN A 16 5.33 7.50 3.38
C ASN A 16 4.73 7.50 1.96
N ASP A 17 3.80 8.41 1.67
CA ASP A 17 3.15 8.58 0.36
C ASP A 17 4.02 9.36 -0.64
N LYS A 18 5.34 9.15 -0.59
CA LYS A 18 6.28 9.74 -1.54
C LYS A 18 6.31 8.89 -2.81
N PRO A 19 6.55 9.49 -3.99
CA PRO A 19 6.56 8.78 -5.26
C PRO A 19 7.46 7.53 -5.24
N GLU A 20 8.64 7.62 -4.62
CA GLU A 20 9.60 6.51 -4.61
C GLU A 20 9.09 5.29 -3.83
N SER A 21 8.31 5.51 -2.76
CA SER A 21 7.71 4.43 -1.97
C SER A 21 6.56 3.76 -2.72
N ILE A 22 5.75 4.56 -3.41
CA ILE A 22 4.65 4.08 -4.24
C ILE A 22 5.18 3.27 -5.44
N ASP A 23 6.17 3.79 -6.15
CA ASP A 23 6.80 3.12 -7.28
C ASP A 23 7.48 1.80 -6.88
N ALA A 24 8.13 1.78 -5.70
CA ALA A 24 8.75 0.56 -5.19
C ALA A 24 7.71 -0.54 -4.90
N LEU A 25 6.56 -0.18 -4.32
CA LEU A 25 5.47 -1.13 -4.06
C LEU A 25 4.84 -1.62 -5.36
N ALA A 26 4.65 -0.73 -6.34
CA ALA A 26 4.15 -1.10 -7.68
C ALA A 26 5.07 -2.11 -8.37
N ARG A 27 6.38 -1.86 -8.39
CA ARG A 27 7.37 -2.80 -8.94
C ARG A 27 7.36 -4.15 -8.22
N LEU A 28 7.24 -4.15 -6.89
CA LEU A 28 7.14 -5.39 -6.13
C LEU A 28 5.88 -6.19 -6.49
N ILE A 29 4.74 -5.52 -6.73
CA ILE A 29 3.51 -6.17 -7.18
C ILE A 29 3.69 -6.78 -8.56
N GLU A 30 4.33 -6.07 -9.50
CA GLU A 30 4.63 -6.57 -10.84
C GLU A 30 5.57 -7.78 -10.81
N ASP A 31 6.65 -7.71 -10.04
CA ASP A 31 7.64 -8.80 -9.93
C ASP A 31 7.05 -10.05 -9.26
N VAL A 32 6.24 -9.86 -8.22
CA VAL A 32 5.65 -10.98 -7.46
C VAL A 32 4.40 -11.54 -8.15
N CYS A 33 3.67 -10.73 -8.91
CA CYS A 33 2.36 -11.07 -9.47
C CYS A 33 1.44 -11.77 -8.43
N PRO A 34 1.11 -11.14 -7.29
CA PRO A 34 0.29 -11.77 -6.25
C PRO A 34 -1.17 -11.93 -6.68
N GLU A 35 -1.84 -12.97 -6.19
CA GLU A 35 -3.29 -13.13 -6.40
C GLU A 35 -4.14 -12.39 -5.36
N LEU A 36 -3.52 -11.92 -4.27
CA LEU A 36 -4.16 -11.13 -3.23
C LEU A 36 -3.16 -10.15 -2.61
N VAL A 37 -3.58 -8.90 -2.46
CA VAL A 37 -2.86 -7.90 -1.66
C VAL A 37 -3.64 -7.64 -0.37
N ILE A 38 -2.95 -7.71 0.76
CA ILE A 38 -3.48 -7.36 2.08
C ILE A 38 -2.73 -6.12 2.55
N ALA A 39 -3.45 -5.02 2.77
CA ALA A 39 -2.92 -3.84 3.45
C ALA A 39 -3.46 -3.83 4.89
N SER A 40 -2.58 -4.03 5.88
CA SER A 40 -2.95 -4.02 7.30
C SER A 40 -2.16 -2.98 8.10
N GLY A 41 -2.51 -2.79 9.37
CA GLY A 41 -1.88 -1.77 10.21
C GLY A 41 -2.22 -0.34 9.76
N ASP A 42 -1.38 0.62 10.16
CA ASP A 42 -1.67 2.04 10.08
C ASP A 42 -1.65 2.57 8.64
N LEU A 43 -2.81 2.54 7.97
CA LEU A 43 -2.97 3.08 6.62
C LEU A 43 -2.64 4.57 6.54
N THR A 44 -2.82 5.32 7.62
CA THR A 44 -2.58 6.76 7.66
C THR A 44 -1.60 7.13 8.78
N HIS A 45 -0.90 8.25 8.62
CA HIS A 45 0.07 8.68 9.62
C HIS A 45 -0.57 9.31 10.86
N ARG A 46 -1.64 10.09 10.69
CA ARG A 46 -2.30 10.86 11.76
C ARG A 46 -3.82 10.67 11.82
N GLY A 47 -4.38 9.75 11.03
CA GLY A 47 -5.82 9.52 11.01
C GLY A 47 -6.65 10.61 10.33
N LEU A 48 -6.03 11.56 9.60
CA LEU A 48 -6.78 12.66 8.97
C LEU A 48 -7.65 12.17 7.81
N ARG A 49 -8.79 12.82 7.56
CA ARG A 49 -9.68 12.50 6.44
C ARG A 49 -8.93 12.50 5.10
N SER A 50 -8.15 13.54 4.82
CA SER A 50 -7.37 13.65 3.58
C SER A 50 -6.26 12.60 3.46
N GLN A 51 -5.77 12.04 4.57
CA GLN A 51 -4.84 10.91 4.53
C GLN A 51 -5.56 9.62 4.15
N HIS A 52 -6.76 9.39 4.69
CA HIS A 52 -7.58 8.24 4.33
C HIS A 52 -8.06 8.30 2.88
N GLU A 53 -8.45 9.48 2.39
CA GLU A 53 -8.84 9.67 0.99
C GLU A 53 -7.71 9.30 0.03
N ARG A 54 -6.49 9.76 0.31
CA ARG A 54 -5.30 9.40 -0.49
C ARG A 54 -4.94 7.91 -0.37
N ALA A 55 -5.01 7.33 0.83
CA ALA A 55 -4.80 5.89 1.00
C ALA A 55 -5.84 5.07 0.21
N ALA A 56 -7.11 5.49 0.22
CA ALA A 56 -8.18 4.83 -0.51
C ALA A 56 -8.08 5.04 -2.03
N GLU A 57 -7.53 6.16 -2.49
CA GLU A 57 -7.22 6.40 -3.90
C GLU A 57 -6.09 5.47 -4.37
N PHE A 58 -5.06 5.29 -3.54
CA PHE A 58 -3.95 4.38 -3.86
C PHE A 58 -4.33 2.89 -3.85
N LEU A 59 -5.21 2.47 -2.93
CA LEU A 59 -5.60 1.06 -2.78
C LEU A 59 -6.75 0.62 -3.69
N ARG A 60 -7.31 1.52 -4.49
CA ARG A 60 -8.38 1.22 -5.47
C ARG A 60 -7.80 0.73 -6.78
#